data_AF-A0A1H2H2M7-F1
#
_entry.id   AF-A0A1H2H2M7-F1
#
_cell.length_a   1.000
_cell.length_b   1.000
_cell.length_c   1.000
_cell.angle_alpha   90.00
_cell.angle_beta   90.00
_cell.angle_gamma   90.00
#
_symmetry.space_group_name_H-M   'P 1'
#
loop_
_entity.id
_entity.type
_entity.pdbx_description
1 polymer ?
#
loop_
_entity_poly.entity_id
_entity_poly.type
_entity_poly.pdbx_seq_one_letter_code
_entity_poly.pdbx_strand_id
1 'polypeptide(L)'
;MKNIKFLILGIFFAIVLSKTQAISWYRFYEMFKFQSFHMFGVIGGAVLISMIFMQLFKYGKIKDINGNRIEPEQKKKGFIRTLVGGTFFGLGWGISGACAAPIFIILGFKLIPALILFFGTLLGAFIYGLLSKKLPN
;
A
#
# COMPACT_ATOMS: atom_id res chain seq x y z
N MET A 1 -6.90 -25.75 3.24
CA MET A 1 -7.89 -24.78 3.76
C MET A 1 -7.33 -23.67 4.66
N LYS A 2 -6.08 -23.72 5.15
CA LYS A 2 -5.51 -22.72 6.09
C LYS A 2 -5.45 -21.28 5.52
N ASN A 3 -5.34 -21.15 4.19
CA ASN A 3 -5.16 -19.85 3.53
C ASN A 3 -6.44 -19.25 2.93
N ILE A 4 -7.58 -19.96 3.01
CA ILE A 4 -8.85 -19.48 2.42
C ILE A 4 -9.34 -18.19 3.09
N LYS A 5 -8.99 -18.00 4.37
CA LYS A 5 -9.27 -16.78 5.13
C LYS A 5 -8.62 -15.55 4.50
N PHE A 6 -7.41 -15.69 3.94
CA PHE A 6 -6.73 -14.58 3.24
C PHE A 6 -7.37 -14.28 1.89
N LEU A 7 -7.87 -15.30 1.19
CA LEU A 7 -8.61 -15.10 -0.06
C LEU A 7 -9.89 -14.29 0.19
N ILE A 8 -10.66 -14.67 1.22
CA ILE A 8 -11.89 -13.96 1.61
C ILE A 8 -11.58 -12.52 2.01
N LEU A 9 -10.55 -12.30 2.84
CA LEU A 9 -10.09 -10.96 3.21
C LEU A 9 -9.64 -10.13 2.00
N GLY A 10 -8.95 -10.74 1.05
CA GLY A 10 -8.51 -10.09 -0.19
C GLY A 10 -9.68 -9.67 -1.08
N ILE A 11 -10.69 -10.54 -1.24
CA ILE A 11 -11.92 -10.22 -1.98
C ILE A 11 -12.66 -9.08 -1.30
N PHE A 12 -12.83 -9.16 0.03
CA PHE A 12 -13.48 -8.10 0.81
C PHE A 12 -12.74 -6.75 0.64
N PHE A 13 -11.41 -6.76 0.76
CA PHE A 13 -10.58 -5.58 0.58
C PHE A 13 -10.71 -4.98 -0.83
N ALA A 14 -10.71 -5.82 -1.86
CA ALA A 14 -10.91 -5.38 -3.25
C ALA A 14 -12.29 -4.75 -3.48
N ILE A 15 -13.35 -5.32 -2.89
CA ILE A 15 -14.71 -4.77 -2.96
C ILE A 15 -14.77 -3.40 -2.28
N VAL A 16 -14.21 -3.26 -1.08
CA VAL A 16 -14.19 -1.99 -0.34
C VAL A 16 -13.43 -0.92 -1.12
N LEU A 17 -12.24 -1.23 -1.65
CA LEU A 17 -11.47 -0.28 -2.47
C LEU A 17 -12.23 0.15 -3.73
N SER A 18 -12.92 -0.79 -4.38
CA SER A 18 -13.72 -0.50 -5.57
C SER A 18 -14.90 0.40 -5.27
N LYS A 19 -15.65 0.10 -4.20
CA LYS A 19 -16.83 0.88 -3.79
C LYS A 19 -16.49 2.27 -3.29
N THR A 20 -15.37 2.41 -2.59
CA THR A 20 -14.86 3.72 -2.12
C THR A 20 -14.20 4.55 -3.21
N GLN A 21 -14.12 4.04 -4.45
CA GLN A 21 -13.43 4.66 -5.58
C GLN A 21 -11.95 5.00 -5.29
N ALA A 22 -11.34 4.36 -4.29
CA ALA A 22 -9.94 4.53 -3.92
C ALA A 22 -8.94 3.96 -4.96
N ILE A 23 -9.48 3.43 -6.06
CA ILE A 23 -8.74 2.92 -7.23
C ILE A 23 -8.67 3.99 -8.33
N SER A 24 -9.57 4.98 -8.29
CA SER A 24 -9.67 5.98 -9.35
C SER A 24 -8.56 7.01 -9.23
N TRP A 25 -7.75 7.14 -10.28
CA TRP A 25 -6.76 8.21 -10.39
C TRP A 25 -7.38 9.59 -10.22
N TYR A 26 -8.60 9.80 -10.71
CA TYR A 26 -9.31 11.06 -10.61
C TYR A 26 -9.51 11.52 -9.16
N ARG A 27 -9.76 10.58 -8.24
CA ARG A 27 -9.92 10.90 -6.80
C ARG A 27 -8.61 11.36 -6.16
N PHE A 28 -7.49 10.80 -6.57
CA PHE A 28 -6.17 11.29 -6.14
C PHE A 28 -5.84 12.64 -6.76
N TYR A 29 -6.21 12.85 -8.03
CA TYR A 29 -6.03 14.14 -8.70
C TYR A 29 -6.84 15.26 -8.00
N GLU A 30 -8.12 15.02 -7.71
CA GLU A 30 -8.98 15.95 -6.96
C GLU A 30 -8.42 16.27 -5.58
N MET A 31 -7.81 15.28 -4.92
CA MET A 31 -7.14 15.45 -3.63
C MET A 31 -5.98 16.45 -3.74
N PHE A 32 -5.09 16.28 -4.73
CA PHE A 32 -3.95 17.20 -4.92
C PHE A 32 -4.36 18.59 -5.41
N LYS A 33 -5.50 18.71 -6.10
CA LYS A 33 -6.11 20.01 -6.44
C LYS A 33 -6.99 20.60 -5.35
N PHE A 34 -7.10 19.96 -4.18
CA PHE A 34 -7.95 20.39 -3.07
C PHE A 34 -9.43 20.58 -3.43
N GLN A 35 -9.91 19.83 -4.44
CA GLN A 35 -11.31 19.91 -4.90
C GLN A 35 -12.23 18.96 -4.13
N SER A 36 -11.69 17.91 -3.51
CA SER A 36 -12.46 16.93 -2.75
C SER A 36 -11.70 16.41 -1.54
N PHE A 37 -12.36 16.41 -0.38
CA PHE A 37 -11.82 15.89 0.88
C PHE A 37 -11.94 14.36 1.03
N HIS A 38 -12.59 13.68 0.08
CA HIS A 38 -12.92 12.27 0.21
C HIS A 38 -11.69 11.38 0.45
N MET A 39 -10.66 11.48 -0.40
CA MET A 39 -9.43 10.67 -0.25
C MET A 39 -8.59 11.07 0.96
N PHE A 40 -8.57 12.36 1.34
CA PHE A 40 -7.93 12.80 2.58
C PHE A 40 -8.58 12.14 3.80
N GLY A 41 -9.91 12.06 3.83
CA GLY A 41 -10.66 11.37 4.88
C GLY A 41 -10.34 9.87 4.93
N VAL A 42 -10.30 9.20 3.78
CA VAL A 42 -9.96 7.76 3.69
C VAL A 42 -8.55 7.49 4.20
N ILE A 43 -7.54 8.22 3.70
CA ILE A 43 -6.14 8.02 4.10
C ILE A 43 -5.93 8.42 5.56
N GLY A 44 -6.45 9.57 5.98
CA GLY A 44 -6.33 10.07 7.35
C GLY A 44 -6.98 9.13 8.36
N GLY A 45 -8.19 8.64 8.06
CA GLY A 45 -8.89 7.65 8.88
C GLY A 45 -8.10 6.34 8.99
N ALA A 46 -7.56 5.84 7.88
CA ALA A 46 -6.72 4.64 7.89
C ALA A 46 -5.47 4.81 8.76
N VAL A 47 -4.83 5.98 8.72
CA VAL A 47 -3.66 6.31 9.55
C VAL A 47 -4.03 6.36 11.04
N LEU A 48 -5.13 7.03 11.40
CA LEU A 48 -5.60 7.11 12.79
C LEU A 48 -5.94 5.72 13.36
N ILE A 49 -6.68 4.91 12.60
CA ILE A 49 -7.02 3.54 12.98
C ILE A 49 -5.73 2.73 13.16
N SER A 50 -4.80 2.80 12.20
CA SER A 50 -3.51 2.10 12.28
C SER A 50 -2.69 2.52 13.50
N MET A 51 -2.70 3.80 13.86
CA MET A 51 -2.03 4.33 15.05
C MET A 51 -2.62 3.73 16.33
N ILE A 52 -3.95 3.66 16.44
CA ILE A 52 -4.63 3.07 17.60
C ILE A 52 -4.27 1.58 17.72
N PHE A 53 -4.36 0.81 16.64
CA PHE A 53 -4.00 -0.61 16.65
C PHE A 53 -2.53 -0.84 17.01
N MET A 54 -1.61 -0.06 16.43
CA MET A 54 -0.18 -0.12 16.77
C MET A 54 0.07 0.14 18.25
N GLN A 55 -0.65 1.08 18.84
CA GLN A 55 -0.54 1.37 20.26
C GLN A 55 -1.11 0.22 21.12
N LEU A 56 -2.22 -0.38 20.71
CA LEU A 56 -2.81 -1.55 21.40
C LEU A 56 -1.91 -2.80 21.32
N PHE A 57 -1.20 -3.00 20.20
CA PHE A 57 -0.18 -4.04 20.08
C PHE A 57 0.98 -3.80 21.06
N LYS A 58 1.49 -2.57 21.15
CA LYS A 58 2.56 -2.20 22.09
C LYS A 58 2.17 -2.41 23.55
N TYR A 59 0.91 -2.10 23.92
CA TYR A 59 0.40 -2.36 25.28
C TYR A 59 0.09 -3.83 25.56
N GLY A 60 0.22 -4.73 24.57
CA GLY A 60 -0.05 -6.16 24.72
C GLY A 60 -1.51 -6.50 24.98
N LYS A 61 -2.44 -5.56 24.74
CA LYS A 61 -3.89 -5.80 24.87
C LYS A 61 -4.42 -6.67 23.73
N ILE A 62 -3.86 -6.50 22.53
CA ILE A 62 -4.17 -7.35 21.37
C ILE A 62 -3.02 -8.34 21.17
N LYS A 63 -3.38 -9.62 21.10
CA LYS A 63 -2.47 -10.76 20.92
C LYS A 63 -2.77 -11.45 19.60
N ASP A 64 -1.84 -12.27 19.13
CA ASP A 64 -2.08 -13.10 17.95
C ASP A 64 -3.14 -14.19 18.23
N ILE A 65 -3.47 -14.98 17.21
CA ILE A 65 -4.43 -16.09 17.31
C ILE A 65 -4.01 -17.19 18.31
N ASN A 66 -2.74 -17.21 18.72
CA ASN A 66 -2.14 -18.18 19.64
C ASN A 66 -1.88 -17.57 21.03
N GLY A 67 -2.26 -16.30 21.27
CA GLY A 67 -2.04 -15.60 22.53
C GLY A 67 -0.66 -14.95 22.70
N ASN A 68 0.18 -14.94 21.67
CA ASN A 68 1.49 -14.27 21.70
C ASN A 68 1.36 -12.76 21.54
N ARG A 69 2.33 -12.01 22.07
CA ARG A 69 2.43 -10.57 21.83
C ARG A 69 2.82 -10.32 20.37
N ILE A 70 2.13 -9.37 19.74
CA ILE A 70 2.48 -8.89 18.41
C ILE A 70 3.53 -7.80 18.57
N GLU A 71 4.76 -8.08 18.17
CA GLU A 71 5.86 -7.12 18.15
C GLU A 71 6.14 -6.69 16.70
N PRO A 72 5.70 -5.48 16.28
CA PRO A 72 5.98 -4.99 14.94
C PRO A 72 7.49 -4.82 14.75
N GLU A 73 8.05 -5.45 13.71
CA GLU A 73 9.46 -5.26 13.36
C GLU A 73 9.75 -3.78 13.06
N GLN A 74 10.81 -3.27 13.68
CA GLN A 74 11.23 -1.90 13.44
C GLN A 74 11.82 -1.77 12.04
N LYS A 75 11.29 -0.82 11.26
CA LYS A 75 11.89 -0.45 9.97
C LYS A 75 13.29 0.12 10.20
N LYS A 76 14.26 -0.32 9.40
CA LYS A 76 15.60 0.26 9.38
C LYS A 76 15.51 1.76 9.13
N LYS A 77 16.12 2.55 10.00
CA LYS A 77 16.16 4.01 9.90
C LYS A 77 17.26 4.40 8.91
N GLY A 78 16.94 5.24 7.93
CA GLY A 78 17.90 5.74 6.95
C GLY A 78 17.29 6.93 6.21
N PHE A 79 17.77 8.14 6.47
CA PHE A 79 17.21 9.36 5.90
C PHE A 79 17.28 9.34 4.36
N ILE A 80 18.44 8.97 3.81
CA ILE A 80 18.68 8.86 2.37
C ILE A 80 17.74 7.82 1.76
N ARG A 81 17.63 6.63 2.37
CA ARG A 81 16.74 5.56 1.90
C ARG A 81 15.28 5.99 1.86
N THR A 82 14.81 6.67 2.90
CA THR A 82 13.42 7.14 2.97
C THR A 82 13.16 8.25 1.97
N LEU A 83 14.07 9.20 1.82
CA LEU A 83 13.91 10.31 0.89
C LEU A 83 13.96 9.83 -0.55
N VAL A 84 15.03 9.13 -0.93
CA VAL A 84 15.23 8.63 -2.31
C VAL A 84 14.13 7.64 -2.68
N GLY A 85 13.87 6.65 -1.82
CA GLY A 85 12.81 5.66 -2.05
C GLY A 85 11.43 6.29 -2.11
N GLY A 86 11.15 7.25 -1.23
CA GLY A 86 9.88 8.00 -1.21
C GLY A 86 9.67 8.83 -2.47
N THR A 87 10.71 9.52 -2.94
CA THR A 87 10.66 10.30 -4.19
C THR A 87 10.41 9.39 -5.39
N PHE A 88 11.17 8.30 -5.56
CA PHE A 88 10.95 7.37 -6.67
C PHE A 88 9.55 6.73 -6.64
N PHE A 89 9.07 6.35 -5.44
CA PHE A 89 7.72 5.82 -5.28
C PHE A 89 6.66 6.86 -5.65
N GLY A 90 6.80 8.10 -5.17
CA GLY A 90 5.88 9.19 -5.46
C GLY A 90 5.84 9.57 -6.94
N LEU A 91 7.02 9.67 -7.59
CA LEU A 91 7.12 9.92 -9.03
C LEU A 91 6.48 8.78 -9.83
N GLY A 92 6.80 7.53 -9.48
CA GLY A 92 6.21 6.36 -10.12
C GLY A 92 4.69 6.34 -9.99
N TRP A 93 4.17 6.63 -8.80
CA TRP A 93 2.73 6.69 -8.55
C TRP A 93 2.04 7.85 -9.30
N GLY A 94 2.69 9.01 -9.38
CA GLY A 94 2.20 10.17 -10.13
C GLY A 94 2.07 9.88 -11.63
N ILE A 95 3.05 9.17 -12.20
CA ILE A 95 3.08 8.79 -13.63
C ILE A 95 2.10 7.65 -13.93
N SER A 96 2.11 6.59 -13.12
CA SER A 96 1.29 5.40 -13.34
C SER A 96 -0.19 5.62 -13.00
N GLY A 97 -0.45 6.57 -12.11
CA GLY A 97 -1.75 6.78 -11.50
C GLY A 97 -2.26 5.61 -10.64
N ALA A 98 -1.40 4.64 -10.33
CA ALA A 98 -1.77 3.41 -9.64
C ALA A 98 -0.64 2.97 -8.69
N CYS A 99 -1.01 2.56 -7.49
CA CYS A 99 -0.11 1.88 -6.56
C CYS A 99 -0.34 0.36 -6.59
N ALA A 100 0.38 -0.41 -5.76
CA ALA A 100 0.34 -1.87 -5.80
C ALA A 100 -1.09 -2.45 -5.70
N ALA A 101 -1.94 -1.89 -4.85
CA ALA A 101 -3.32 -2.38 -4.67
C ALA A 101 -4.23 -2.12 -5.91
N PRO A 102 -4.30 -0.89 -6.45
CA PRO A 102 -4.98 -0.61 -7.72
C PRO A 102 -4.53 -1.48 -8.88
N ILE A 103 -3.23 -1.84 -9.02
CA ILE A 103 -2.77 -2.66 -10.15
C ILE A 103 -3.51 -4.01 -10.20
N PHE A 104 -3.64 -4.68 -9.06
CA PHE A 104 -4.36 -5.97 -8.99
C PHE A 104 -5.86 -5.83 -9.27
N ILE A 105 -6.48 -4.71 -8.87
CA ILE A 105 -7.90 -4.52 -9.11
C ILE A 105 -8.17 -4.07 -10.55
N ILE A 106 -7.33 -3.18 -11.10
CA ILE A 106 -7.40 -2.75 -12.50
C ILE A 106 -7.23 -3.94 -13.44
N LEU A 107 -6.47 -4.98 -13.06
CA LEU A 107 -6.36 -6.22 -13.83
C LEU A 107 -7.73 -6.85 -14.12
N GLY A 108 -8.69 -6.74 -13.19
CA GLY A 108 -10.07 -7.20 -13.38
C GLY A 108 -10.94 -6.29 -14.28
N PHE A 109 -10.54 -5.04 -14.53
CA PHE A 109 -11.30 -4.08 -15.33
C PHE A 109 -10.68 -3.79 -16.71
N LYS A 110 -9.35 -3.64 -16.76
CA LYS A 110 -8.56 -3.28 -17.96
C LYS A 110 -7.25 -4.08 -17.97
N LEU A 111 -7.23 -5.14 -18.79
CA LEU A 111 -6.13 -6.10 -18.82
C LEU A 111 -4.79 -5.49 -19.30
N ILE A 112 -4.80 -4.75 -20.41
CA ILE A 112 -3.56 -4.26 -21.05
C ILE A 112 -2.81 -3.26 -20.15
N PRO A 113 -3.43 -2.18 -19.61
CA PRO A 113 -2.74 -1.25 -18.72
C PRO A 113 -2.28 -1.93 -17.42
N ALA A 114 -3.07 -2.86 -16.88
CA ALA A 114 -2.70 -3.58 -15.68
C ALA A 114 -1.46 -4.45 -15.87
N LEU A 115 -1.36 -5.17 -16.99
CA LEU A 115 -0.19 -5.99 -17.30
C LEU A 115 1.07 -5.15 -17.42
N ILE A 116 1.01 -4.01 -18.11
CA ILE A 116 2.15 -3.09 -18.25
C ILE A 116 2.63 -2.62 -16.87
N LEU A 117 1.71 -2.17 -16.02
CA LEU A 117 2.04 -1.72 -14.66
C LEU A 117 2.54 -2.87 -13.77
N PHE A 118 1.95 -4.05 -13.90
CA PHE A 118 2.35 -5.24 -13.16
C PHE A 118 3.78 -5.67 -13.52
N PHE A 119 4.10 -5.81 -14.80
CA PHE A 119 5.46 -6.13 -15.23
C PHE A 119 6.45 -5.01 -14.89
N GLY A 120 6.07 -3.75 -15.05
CA GLY A 120 6.91 -2.61 -14.67
C GLY A 120 7.25 -2.60 -13.18
N THR A 121 6.27 -2.83 -12.32
CA THR A 121 6.50 -2.93 -10.87
C THR A 121 7.31 -4.16 -10.48
N LEU A 122 7.10 -5.30 -11.15
CA LEU A 122 7.88 -6.52 -10.92
C LEU A 122 9.35 -6.33 -11.31
N LEU A 123 9.61 -5.75 -12.49
CA LEU A 123 10.95 -5.43 -12.97
C LEU A 123 11.64 -4.41 -12.06
N GLY A 124 10.95 -3.33 -11.68
CA GLY A 124 11.50 -2.34 -10.75
C GLY A 124 11.87 -2.95 -9.40
N ALA A 125 11.01 -3.80 -8.83
CA ALA A 125 11.29 -4.51 -7.58
C ALA A 125 12.46 -5.48 -7.72
N PHE A 126 12.57 -6.18 -8.84
CA PHE A 126 13.68 -7.09 -9.13
C PHE A 126 15.02 -6.35 -9.24
N ILE A 127 15.06 -5.27 -10.01
CA ILE A 127 16.25 -4.41 -10.16
C ILE A 127 16.66 -3.82 -8.81
N TYR A 128 15.70 -3.29 -8.04
CA TYR A 128 15.97 -2.80 -6.70
C TYR A 128 16.51 -3.91 -5.79
N GLY A 129 15.96 -5.13 -5.85
CA GLY A 129 16.46 -6.28 -5.10
C GLY A 129 17.93 -6.58 -5.38
N LEU A 130 18.33 -6.56 -6.67
CA LEU A 130 19.72 -6.76 -7.09
C LEU A 130 20.65 -5.63 -6.64
N LEU A 131 20.21 -4.37 -6.74
CA LEU A 131 21.02 -3.20 -6.38
C LEU A 131 21.00 -2.87 -4.88
N SER A 132 20.05 -3.41 -4.12
CA SER A 132 19.84 -3.08 -2.71
C SER A 132 21.10 -3.22 -1.84
N LYS A 133 21.98 -4.17 -2.18
CA LYS A 133 23.25 -4.40 -1.47
C LYS A 133 24.31 -3.33 -1.77
N LYS A 134 24.20 -2.62 -2.89
CA LYS A 134 25.16 -1.59 -3.34
C LYS A 134 24.66 -0.16 -3.09
N LEU A 135 23.37 0.02 -2.78
CA LEU A 135 22.79 1.31 -2.47
C LEU A 135 23.14 1.72 -1.03
N PRO A 136 23.36 3.03 -0.77
CA PRO A 136 23.51 3.52 0.60
C PRO A 136 22.21 3.25 1.37
N ASN A 137 22.25 2.25 2.25
CA ASN A 137 21.11 1.83 3.07
C ASN A 137 20.97 2.68 4.33
#